data_AF-W1Y0Y8-F1
#
_entry.id   AF-W1Y0Y8-F1
#
_cell.length_a   1.000
_cell.length_b   1.000
_cell.length_c   1.000
_cell.angle_alpha   90.00
_cell.angle_beta   90.00
_cell.angle_gamma   90.00
#
_symmetry.space_group_name_H-M   'P 1'
#
loop_
_entity.id
_entity.type
_entity.pdbx_description
1 polymer ?
#
loop_
_entity_poly.entity_id
_entity_poly.type
_entity_poly.pdbx_seq_one_letter_code
_entity_poly.pdbx_strand_id
1 'polypeptide(L)'
;ELKSGIEIVTTALNLEEHIHDCTLVITGEGRIDSQSIHGKVPIGVANVAKKYHKPVIGIAGSLTDDVGVVHQHGIDAVFSVLTSIGTLDERSEER
;
A
#
# COMPACT_ATOMS: atom_id res chain seq x y z
N GLU A 1 8.97 8.60 23.22
CA GLU A 1 9.06 7.18 22.79
C GLU A 1 9.15 7.14 21.27
N LEU A 2 9.95 6.25 20.69
CA LEU A 2 10.03 6.10 19.22
C LEU A 2 8.91 5.18 18.76
N LYS A 3 8.06 5.68 17.86
CA LYS A 3 6.94 4.94 17.25
C LYS A 3 7.14 4.82 15.75
N SER A 4 6.53 3.81 15.13
CA SER A 4 6.57 3.70 13.67
C SER A 4 5.82 4.89 13.04
N GLY A 5 6.31 5.39 11.90
CA GLY A 5 5.67 6.51 11.21
C GLY A 5 4.21 6.24 10.85
N ILE A 6 3.89 4.99 10.49
CA ILE A 6 2.52 4.58 10.18
C ILE A 6 1.63 4.56 11.41
N GLU A 7 2.12 4.15 12.58
CA GLU A 7 1.34 4.20 13.82
C GLU A 7 0.97 5.65 14.19
N ILE A 8 1.91 6.58 14.01
CA ILE A 8 1.68 8.01 14.23
C ILE A 8 0.58 8.53 13.30
N VAL A 9 0.66 8.22 11.99
CA VAL A 9 -0.32 8.67 11.00
C VAL A 9 -1.69 8.03 11.21
N THR A 10 -1.75 6.72 11.42
CA THR A 10 -2.99 5.98 11.68
C THR A 10 -3.74 6.55 12.89
N THR A 11 -3.01 6.88 13.95
CA THR A 11 -3.59 7.48 15.16
C THR A 11 -4.02 8.93 14.90
N ALA A 12 -3.17 9.73 14.27
CA ALA A 12 -3.46 11.15 14.02
C ALA A 12 -4.66 11.37 13.09
N LEU A 13 -4.95 10.41 12.21
CA LEU A 13 -6.05 10.47 11.24
C LEU A 13 -7.28 9.64 11.63
N ASN A 14 -7.31 9.03 12.82
CA ASN A 14 -8.37 8.10 13.24
C ASN A 14 -8.68 7.04 12.16
N LEU A 15 -7.64 6.54 11.48
CA LEU A 15 -7.80 5.68 10.30
C LEU A 15 -8.57 4.40 10.63
N GLU A 16 -8.43 3.87 11.84
CA GLU A 16 -9.11 2.66 12.30
C GLU A 16 -10.65 2.81 12.33
N GLU A 17 -11.15 3.98 12.70
CA GLU A 17 -12.59 4.28 12.71
C GLU A 17 -13.15 4.31 11.27
N HIS A 18 -12.44 4.97 10.36
CA HIS A 18 -12.83 5.01 8.95
C HIS A 18 -12.81 3.62 8.29
N ILE A 19 -11.82 2.79 8.66
CA ILE A 19 -11.71 1.42 8.16
C ILE A 19 -12.84 0.53 8.67
N HIS A 20 -13.29 0.71 9.91
CA HIS A 20 -14.39 -0.08 10.48
C HIS A 20 -15.65 0.01 9.59
N ASP A 21 -15.99 1.20 9.13
CA ASP A 21 -17.24 1.45 8.38
C ASP A 21 -17.10 1.29 6.85
N CYS A 22 -15.89 1.10 6.33
CA CYS A 22 -15.68 0.95 4.89
C CYS A 22 -16.04 -0.46 4.37
N THR A 23 -16.20 -0.59 3.05
CA THR A 23 -16.38 -1.89 2.37
C THR A 23 -15.10 -2.37 1.67
N LEU A 24 -14.16 -1.47 1.41
CA LEU A 24 -12.92 -1.71 0.68
C LEU A 24 -11.88 -0.67 1.10
N VAL A 25 -10.65 -1.11 1.27
CA VAL A 25 -9.49 -0.24 1.52
C VAL A 25 -8.62 -0.23 0.27
N ILE A 26 -8.30 0.98 -0.20
CA ILE A 26 -7.31 1.19 -1.26
C ILE A 26 -6.13 1.92 -0.63
N THR A 27 -4.93 1.39 -0.83
CA THR A 27 -3.68 1.97 -0.34
C THR A 27 -2.63 1.98 -1.44
N GLY A 28 -1.50 2.63 -1.21
CA GLY A 28 -0.48 2.76 -2.23
C GLY A 28 0.77 3.51 -1.78
N GLU A 29 1.81 3.37 -2.59
CA GLU A 29 3.04 4.16 -2.50
C GLU A 29 3.73 4.19 -3.87
N GLY A 30 4.80 4.98 -4.01
CA GLY A 30 5.50 5.10 -5.30
C GLY A 30 6.01 3.77 -5.85
N ARG A 31 6.52 2.89 -4.99
CA ARG A 31 6.98 1.54 -5.34
C ARG A 31 6.59 0.54 -4.26
N ILE A 32 5.88 -0.51 -4.65
CA ILE A 32 5.61 -1.65 -3.77
C ILE A 32 6.57 -2.79 -4.14
N ASP A 33 7.35 -3.22 -3.16
CA ASP A 33 8.38 -4.27 -3.24
C ASP A 33 8.48 -5.04 -1.92
N SER A 34 9.43 -5.97 -1.80
CA SER A 34 9.66 -6.67 -0.53
C SER A 34 10.12 -5.77 0.61
N GLN A 35 10.60 -4.55 0.37
CA GLN A 35 10.90 -3.63 1.45
C GLN A 35 9.64 -2.99 2.02
N SER A 36 8.56 -2.92 1.25
CA SER A 36 7.27 -2.40 1.72
C SER A 36 6.73 -3.14 2.94
N ILE A 37 7.01 -4.45 3.06
CA ILE A 37 6.60 -5.29 4.20
C ILE A 37 7.23 -4.86 5.54
N HIS A 38 8.33 -4.11 5.52
CA HIS A 38 9.07 -3.70 6.73
C HIS A 38 8.48 -2.46 7.41
N GLY A 39 7.16 -2.30 7.38
CA GLY A 39 6.47 -1.22 8.10
C GLY A 39 6.26 0.06 7.30
N LYS A 40 6.24 -0.03 5.96
CA LYS A 40 5.78 1.09 5.11
C LYS A 40 4.26 1.24 5.16
N VAL A 41 3.77 2.34 4.60
CA VAL A 41 2.36 2.77 4.63
C VAL A 41 1.40 1.68 4.16
N PRO A 42 1.59 1.00 3.01
CA PRO A 42 0.62 0.02 2.52
C PRO A 42 0.34 -1.11 3.52
N ILE A 43 1.37 -1.53 4.25
CA ILE A 43 1.32 -2.69 5.13
C ILE A 43 0.74 -2.34 6.48
N GLY A 44 1.04 -1.15 7.02
CA GLY A 44 0.35 -0.70 8.22
C GLY A 44 -1.14 -0.45 7.98
N VAL A 45 -1.52 0.09 6.82
CA VAL A 45 -2.93 0.23 6.42
C VAL A 45 -3.59 -1.14 6.28
N ALA A 46 -2.93 -2.09 5.61
CA ALA A 46 -3.44 -3.46 5.46
C ALA A 46 -3.64 -4.14 6.82
N ASN A 47 -2.68 -4.01 7.75
CA ASN A 47 -2.78 -4.58 9.08
C ASN A 47 -4.00 -4.07 9.85
N VAL A 48 -4.30 -2.76 9.78
CA VAL A 48 -5.50 -2.19 10.42
C VAL A 48 -6.76 -2.72 9.72
N ALA A 49 -6.79 -2.73 8.39
CA ALA A 49 -7.92 -3.24 7.60
C ALA A 49 -8.25 -4.70 7.92
N LYS A 50 -7.23 -5.55 8.10
CA LYS A 50 -7.41 -6.97 8.38
C LYS A 50 -7.96 -7.28 9.76
N LYS A 51 -7.79 -6.40 10.75
CA LYS A 51 -8.51 -6.53 12.04
C LYS A 51 -10.03 -6.55 11.86
N TYR A 52 -10.53 -5.88 10.83
CA TYR A 52 -11.96 -5.76 10.51
C TYR A 52 -12.36 -6.55 9.27
N HIS A 53 -11.50 -7.48 8.82
CA HIS A 53 -11.75 -8.35 7.66
C HIS A 53 -12.08 -7.57 6.38
N LYS A 54 -11.54 -6.37 6.22
CA LYS A 54 -11.76 -5.56 5.01
C LYS A 54 -10.86 -6.06 3.87
N PRO A 55 -11.36 -6.08 2.62
CA PRO A 55 -10.50 -6.29 1.47
C PRO A 55 -9.58 -5.09 1.26
N VAL A 56 -8.36 -5.34 0.81
CA VAL A 56 -7.29 -4.36 0.65
C VAL A 56 -6.69 -4.47 -0.75
N ILE A 57 -6.70 -3.38 -1.49
CA ILE A 57 -6.06 -3.28 -2.81
C ILE A 57 -4.91 -2.27 -2.73
N GLY A 58 -3.72 -2.70 -3.15
CA GLY A 58 -2.55 -1.85 -3.32
C GLY A 58 -2.48 -1.29 -4.74
N ILE A 59 -2.25 0.01 -4.87
CA ILE A 59 -1.97 0.67 -6.15
C ILE A 59 -0.60 1.35 -6.03
N ALA A 60 0.36 0.94 -6.85
CA ALA A 60 1.72 1.47 -6.81
C ALA A 60 2.08 2.15 -8.12
N GLY A 61 3.00 3.11 -8.06
CA GLY A 61 3.65 3.63 -9.27
C GLY A 61 4.38 2.51 -10.01
N SER A 62 5.27 1.78 -9.34
CA SER A 62 5.96 0.61 -9.88
C SER A 62 5.85 -0.61 -8.98
N LEU A 63 5.82 -1.80 -9.58
CA LEU A 63 5.95 -3.08 -8.89
C LEU A 63 7.27 -3.75 -9.26
N THR A 64 7.83 -4.53 -8.34
CA THR A 64 9.00 -5.38 -8.57
C THR A 64 8.60 -6.85 -8.65
N ASP A 65 9.49 -7.71 -9.16
CA ASP A 65 9.18 -9.14 -9.36
C ASP A 65 8.84 -9.89 -8.07
N ASP A 66 9.30 -9.38 -6.93
CA ASP A 66 9.08 -9.93 -5.59
C ASP A 66 7.83 -9.37 -4.88
N VAL A 67 7.01 -8.55 -5.57
CA VAL A 67 5.82 -7.89 -5.00
C VAL A 67 4.85 -8.88 -4.36
N GLY A 68 4.78 -10.13 -4.84
CA GLY A 68 3.85 -11.15 -4.33
C GLY A 68 3.94 -11.41 -2.81
N VAL A 69 5.07 -11.06 -2.17
CA VAL A 69 5.22 -11.15 -0.72
C VAL A 69 4.18 -10.32 0.04
N VAL A 70 3.69 -9.22 -0.52
CA VAL A 70 2.73 -8.34 0.16
C VAL A 70 1.38 -9.01 0.43
N HIS A 71 1.04 -10.06 -0.33
CA HIS A 71 -0.16 -10.85 -0.10
C HIS A 71 -0.14 -11.58 1.24
N GLN A 72 1.04 -11.99 1.69
CA GLN A 72 1.21 -12.61 3.01
C GLN A 72 1.05 -11.61 4.16
N HIS A 73 1.05 -10.31 3.84
CA HIS A 73 0.93 -9.20 4.79
C HIS A 73 -0.39 -8.43 4.66
N GLY A 74 -1.42 -9.07 4.08
CA GLY A 74 -2.78 -8.57 4.11
C GLY A 74 -3.20 -7.67 2.95
N ILE A 75 -2.38 -7.52 1.90
CA ILE A 75 -2.83 -6.90 0.65
C ILE A 75 -3.44 -7.99 -0.24
N ASP A 76 -4.73 -7.92 -0.57
CA ASP A 76 -5.38 -9.00 -1.33
C ASP A 76 -5.08 -8.94 -2.83
N ALA A 77 -4.91 -7.73 -3.37
CA ALA A 77 -4.53 -7.51 -4.76
C ALA A 77 -3.60 -6.30 -4.87
N VAL A 78 -2.69 -6.32 -5.84
CA VAL A 78 -1.76 -5.21 -6.09
C VAL A 78 -1.69 -4.91 -7.59
N PHE A 79 -1.72 -3.63 -7.93
CA PHE A 79 -1.68 -3.13 -9.31
C PHE A 79 -0.65 -2.03 -9.48
N SER A 80 -0.03 -2.01 -10.66
CA SER A 80 0.83 -0.92 -11.12
C SER A 80 -0.01 0.12 -11.85
N VAL A 81 0.22 1.41 -11.60
CA VAL A 81 -0.32 2.50 -12.42
C VAL A 81 0.39 2.57 -13.77
N LEU A 82 1.65 2.13 -13.82
CA LEU A 82 2.41 2.08 -15.07
C LEU A 82 1.94 0.90 -15.92
N THR A 83 1.54 1.21 -17.16
CA THR A 83 1.12 0.28 -18.22
C THR A 83 2.28 -0.48 -18.86
N SER A 84 3.52 0.02 -18.73
CA SER A 84 4.74 -0.65 -19.22
C SER A 84 6.00 -0.28 -18.42
N ILE A 85 7.01 -1.16 -18.45
CA ILE A 85 8.35 -0.87 -17.93
C ILE A 85 9.12 -0.12 -19.03
N GLY A 86 9.32 1.19 -18.85
CA GLY A 86 10.18 2.04 -19.68
C GLY A 86 11.15 2.85 -18.82
N THR A 87 12.02 3.63 -19.46
CA THR A 87 12.90 4.60 -18.80
C THR A 87 12.10 5.78 -18.22
N LEU A 88 12.69 6.57 -17.33
CA LEU A 88 12.01 7.75 -16.77
C LEU A 88 11.72 8.81 -17.85
N ASP A 89 12.60 8.96 -18.84
CA ASP A 89 12.44 9.90 -19.95
C ASP A 89 11.22 9.52 -20.81
N GLU A 90 11.08 8.24 -21.17
CA GLU A 90 9.95 7.73 -21.97
C GLU A 90 8.58 7.97 -21.31
N ARG A 91 8.52 8.11 -19.98
CA ARG A 91 7.28 8.36 -19.24
C ARG A 91 6.88 9.83 -19.15
N SER A 92 7.79 10.76 -19.45
CA SER A 92 7.51 12.20 -19.39
C SER A 92 6.85 12.75 -20.67
N GLU A 93 6.89 11.97 -21.76
CA GLU A 93 6.45 12.38 -23.11
C GLU A 93 5.01 11.96 -23.45
N GLU A 94 4.35 11.12 -22.65
CA GLU A 94 2.99 10.61 -22.94
C GLU A 94 1.85 11.51 -22.42
N ARG A 95 2.05 12.85 -22.43
CA ARG A 95 1.02 13.84 -22.05
C ARG A 95 0.36 14.53 -23.23
#